data_AF-T1H9R4-F1
#
_entry.id   AF-T1H9R4-F1
#
_cell.length_a   1.000
_cell.length_b   1.000
_cell.length_c   1.000
_cell.angle_alpha   90.00
_cell.angle_beta   90.00
_cell.angle_gamma   90.00
#
_symmetry.space_group_name_H-M   'P 1'
#
loop_
_entity.id
_entity.type
_entity.pdbx_description
1 polymer ?
#
loop_
_entity_poly.entity_id
_entity_poly.type
_entity_poly.pdbx_seq_one_letter_code
_entity_poly.pdbx_strand_id
1 'polypeptide(L)'
;LLILTFGNMWGICANGTEAVGCGRPETFRNCADISIVTSTAGFPPFFIQQFNPFALYFRDALNPFKLSQLVVSEECDAVGELQGRDGADVYCQDQCIVYPSKCPADRCSCH
;
A
#
# COMPACT_ATOMS: atom_id res chain seq x y z
N LEU A 1 -0.22 4.59 -12.64
CA LEU A 1 0.68 5.22 -13.63
C LEU A 1 0.81 4.31 -14.84
N LEU A 2 0.49 4.79 -16.04
CA LEU A 2 0.68 4.04 -17.29
C LEU A 2 1.82 4.67 -18.10
N ILE A 3 2.68 3.82 -18.67
CA ILE A 3 3.79 4.22 -19.55
C ILE A 3 3.68 3.40 -20.83
N LEU A 4 3.70 4.07 -21.98
CA LEU A 4 3.74 3.47 -23.30
C LEU A 4 5.01 3.92 -24.03
N THR A 5 5.81 2.96 -24.48
CA THR A 5 7.01 3.22 -25.28
C THR A 5 6.80 2.71 -26.70
N PHE A 6 6.86 3.60 -27.69
CA PHE A 6 6.77 3.21 -29.09
C PHE A 6 8.16 3.00 -29.69
N GLY A 7 8.34 1.85 -30.35
CA GLY A 7 9.60 1.43 -30.99
C GLY A 7 9.58 1.51 -32.52
N ASN A 8 8.71 2.35 -33.09
CA ASN A 8 8.55 2.51 -34.55
C ASN A 8 9.50 3.53 -35.18
N MET A 9 10.41 4.11 -34.40
CA MET A 9 11.35 5.11 -34.92
C MET A 9 12.54 4.49 -35.62
N TRP A 10 13.12 5.28 -36.51
CA TRP A 10 14.37 5.01 -37.19
C TRP A 10 15.52 5.66 -36.41
N GLY A 11 16.62 4.95 -36.22
CA GLY A 11 17.80 5.50 -35.56
C GLY A 11 19.02 4.60 -35.66
N ILE A 12 20.16 5.12 -35.21
CA ILE A 12 21.46 4.44 -35.28
C ILE A 12 21.57 3.44 -34.12
N CYS A 13 21.76 2.17 -34.45
CA CYS A 13 21.98 1.10 -33.48
C CYS A 13 23.43 1.12 -32.95
N ALA A 14 23.70 0.39 -31.87
CA ALA A 14 25.05 0.26 -31.30
C ALA A 14 26.12 -0.27 -32.27
N ASN A 15 25.70 -0.90 -33.38
CA ASN A 15 26.56 -1.41 -34.44
C ASN A 15 26.75 -0.44 -35.63
N GLY A 16 26.32 0.83 -35.49
CA GLY A 16 26.44 1.87 -36.52
C GLY A 16 25.44 1.76 -37.69
N THR A 17 24.65 0.69 -37.76
CA THR A 17 23.57 0.50 -38.74
C THR A 17 22.33 1.28 -38.33
N GLU A 18 21.57 1.79 -39.29
CA GLU A 18 20.26 2.38 -39.02
C GLU A 18 19.15 1.35 -39.20
N ALA A 19 18.26 1.22 -38.20
CA ALA A 19 17.14 0.29 -38.26
C ALA A 19 15.94 0.82 -37.48
N VAL A 20 14.75 0.28 -37.79
CA VAL A 20 13.53 0.51 -37.01
C VAL A 20 13.68 -0.12 -35.62
N GLY A 21 13.35 0.65 -34.59
CA GLY A 21 13.52 0.26 -33.18
C GLY A 21 14.85 0.68 -32.56
N CYS A 22 15.75 1.29 -33.34
CA CYS A 22 16.95 1.94 -32.83
C CYS A 22 16.72 3.46 -32.73
N GLY A 23 17.32 4.13 -31.73
CA GLY A 23 17.05 5.53 -31.41
C GLY A 23 16.34 5.72 -30.07
N ARG A 24 16.01 6.97 -29.70
CA ARG A 24 15.41 7.31 -28.40
C ARG A 24 13.89 7.10 -28.40
N PRO A 25 13.33 6.03 -27.80
CA PRO A 25 11.89 5.72 -27.86
C PRO A 25 11.00 6.86 -27.37
N GLU A 26 9.89 7.11 -28.07
CA GLU A 26 8.89 8.07 -27.62
C GLU A 26 8.12 7.44 -26.46
N THR A 27 8.05 8.15 -25.34
CA THR A 27 7.42 7.67 -24.12
C THR A 27 6.22 8.54 -23.76
N PHE A 28 5.04 7.95 -23.75
CA PHE A 28 3.81 8.61 -23.35
C PHE A 28 3.45 8.16 -21.92
N ARG A 29 3.26 9.14 -21.04
CA ARG A 29 2.94 8.92 -19.62
C ARG A 29 1.54 9.45 -19.33
N ASN A 30 0.67 8.61 -18.80
CA ASN A 30 -0.62 9.05 -18.30
C ASN A 30 -0.76 8.72 -16.81
N CYS A 31 -1.15 9.73 -16.03
CA CYS A 31 -1.42 9.60 -14.60
C CYS A 31 -2.93 9.59 -14.37
N ALA A 32 -3.38 8.72 -13.48
CA ALA A 32 -4.75 8.70 -12.99
C ALA A 32 -4.69 8.71 -11.46
N ASP A 33 -5.57 9.48 -10.84
CA ASP A 33 -5.81 9.42 -9.41
C ASP A 33 -6.69 8.22 -9.12
N ILE A 34 -6.24 7.33 -8.23
CA ILE A 34 -6.91 6.07 -7.91
C ILE A 34 -6.85 5.83 -6.40
N SER A 35 -7.98 5.40 -5.85
CA SER A 35 -8.07 4.87 -4.49
C SER A 35 -8.45 3.39 -4.56
N ILE A 36 -7.67 2.51 -3.93
CA ILE A 36 -8.00 1.10 -3.82
C ILE A 36 -8.87 0.94 -2.58
N VAL A 37 -10.19 0.90 -2.79
CA VAL A 37 -11.14 0.53 -1.74
C VAL A 37 -11.48 -0.95 -1.86
N THR A 38 -11.62 -1.65 -0.74
CA THR A 38 -12.25 -2.97 -0.77
C THR A 38 -13.73 -2.73 -1.10
N SER A 39 -14.21 -3.25 -2.24
CA SER A 39 -15.55 -2.97 -2.82
C SER A 39 -16.71 -3.53 -2.01
N THR A 40 -16.55 -3.69 -0.70
CA THR A 40 -17.51 -4.34 0.15
C THR A 40 -17.49 -3.64 1.48
N ALA A 41 -18.25 -2.54 1.55
CA ALA A 41 -18.59 -1.84 2.77
C ALA A 41 -19.01 -2.86 3.86
N GLY A 42 -18.09 -3.20 4.76
CA GLY A 42 -18.34 -4.02 5.95
C GLY A 42 -18.82 -5.46 5.71
N PHE A 43 -18.59 -6.05 4.54
CA PHE A 43 -18.91 -7.45 4.26
C PHE A 43 -17.81 -8.09 3.43
N PRO A 44 -16.90 -8.91 3.96
CA PRO A 44 -15.98 -9.64 3.08
C PRO A 44 -16.79 -10.41 2.02
N PRO A 45 -16.42 -10.35 0.73
CA PRO A 45 -17.15 -11.08 -0.30
C PRO A 45 -17.16 -12.56 0.08
N PHE A 46 -18.35 -13.15 0.20
CA PHE A 46 -18.57 -14.56 0.57
C PHE A 46 -17.83 -15.58 -0.33
N PHE A 47 -17.25 -15.13 -1.45
CA PHE A 47 -16.61 -15.94 -2.48
C PHE A 47 -15.09 -15.94 -2.47
N ILE A 48 -14.40 -15.10 -1.68
CA ILE A 48 -12.93 -15.14 -1.60
C ILE A 48 -12.55 -15.91 -0.33
N GLN A 49 -12.34 -17.22 -0.48
CA GLN A 49 -11.75 -18.11 0.52
C GLN A 49 -10.34 -17.72 0.96
N GLN A 50 -9.78 -16.63 0.41
CA GLN A 50 -8.52 -16.06 0.84
C GLN A 50 -8.78 -15.11 2.02
N PHE A 51 -9.27 -15.67 3.12
CA PHE A 51 -9.15 -15.00 4.40
C PHE A 51 -7.66 -14.87 4.66
N ASN A 52 -7.13 -13.65 4.61
CA ASN A 52 -5.85 -13.39 5.23
C ASN A 52 -6.01 -13.81 6.71
N PRO A 53 -5.30 -14.84 7.18
CA PRO A 53 -5.47 -15.36 8.53
C PRO A 53 -5.12 -14.32 9.61
N PHE A 54 -4.46 -13.22 9.24
CA PHE A 54 -4.14 -12.10 10.10
C PHE A 54 -5.11 -10.91 9.97
N ALA A 55 -6.10 -10.97 9.08
CA ALA A 55 -7.11 -9.91 8.98
C ALA A 55 -8.10 -10.04 10.13
N LEU A 56 -8.16 -9.01 10.96
CA LEU A 56 -9.05 -8.95 12.10
C LEU A 56 -10.29 -8.19 11.73
N TYR A 57 -11.43 -8.76 12.11
CA TYR A 57 -12.72 -8.17 11.84
C TYR A 57 -13.42 -7.87 13.15
N PHE A 58 -13.90 -6.65 13.31
CA PHE A 58 -14.81 -6.30 14.38
C PHE A 58 -16.22 -6.72 13.97
N ARG A 59 -16.85 -7.53 14.82
CA ARG A 59 -18.26 -7.91 14.68
C ARG A 59 -19.08 -6.89 15.47
N ASP A 60 -19.89 -6.12 14.76
CA ASP A 60 -20.75 -5.12 15.40
C ASP A 60 -21.75 -5.79 16.35
N ALA A 61 -21.84 -5.28 17.59
CA ALA A 61 -22.76 -5.81 18.60
C ALA A 61 -24.24 -5.68 18.21
N LEU A 62 -24.58 -4.68 17.39
CA LEU A 62 -25.93 -4.42 16.91
C LEU A 62 -26.28 -5.22 15.65
N ASN A 63 -25.29 -5.59 14.83
CA ASN A 63 -25.49 -6.29 13.57
C ASN A 63 -24.43 -7.38 13.40
N PRO A 64 -24.72 -8.65 13.77
CA PRO A 64 -23.75 -9.74 13.74
C PRO A 64 -23.28 -10.13 12.34
N PHE A 65 -23.93 -9.60 11.30
CA PHE A 65 -23.52 -9.77 9.90
C PHE A 65 -22.60 -8.65 9.40
N LYS A 66 -22.54 -7.51 10.10
CA LYS A 66 -21.63 -6.41 9.73
C LYS A 66 -20.25 -6.71 10.28
N LEU A 67 -19.36 -7.07 9.37
CA LEU A 67 -17.96 -7.40 9.64
C LEU A 67 -17.10 -6.28 9.08
N SER A 68 -16.65 -5.38 9.95
CA SER A 68 -15.76 -4.29 9.54
C SER A 68 -14.32 -4.73 9.77
N GLN A 69 -13.46 -4.54 8.78
CA GLN A 69 -12.02 -4.77 8.96
C GLN A 69 -11.51 -3.78 10.01
N LEU A 70 -10.84 -4.29 11.03
CA LEU A 70 -10.21 -3.46 12.03
C LEU A 70 -8.92 -2.89 11.42
N VAL A 71 -9.02 -1.70 10.83
CA VAL A 71 -7.83 -0.89 10.56
C VAL A 71 -7.37 -0.38 11.92
N VAL A 72 -6.41 -1.08 12.53
CA VAL A 72 -5.57 -0.43 13.53
C VAL A 72 -4.84 0.66 12.75
N SER A 73 -4.93 1.89 13.25
CA SER A 73 -4.41 3.15 12.68
C SER A 73 -3.38 3.02 11.54
N GLU A 74 -3.56 3.82 10.50
CA GLU A 74 -2.75 3.76 9.28
C GLU A 74 -1.31 4.26 9.51
N GLU A 75 -1.09 5.10 10.52
CA GLU A 75 0.19 5.77 10.81
C GLU A 75 0.46 5.82 12.31
N CYS A 76 1.62 5.33 12.73
CA CYS A 76 2.09 5.38 14.12
C CYS A 76 3.43 6.12 14.20
N ASP A 77 3.46 7.20 14.98
CA ASP A 77 4.63 8.03 15.20
C ASP A 77 5.27 7.75 16.57
N ALA A 78 6.58 7.90 16.64
CA ALA A 78 7.31 7.86 17.90
C ALA A 78 7.15 9.16 18.68
N VAL A 79 6.73 9.03 19.94
CA VAL A 79 6.55 10.13 20.89
C VAL A 79 7.45 9.95 22.11
N GLY A 80 7.60 11.01 22.91
CA GLY A 80 8.37 10.95 24.15
C GLY A 80 9.87 10.66 23.90
N GLU A 81 10.42 9.64 24.56
CA GLU A 81 11.86 9.32 24.53
C GLU A 81 12.36 8.81 23.17
N LEU A 82 11.45 8.29 22.33
CA LEU A 82 11.76 7.75 21.01
C LEU A 82 11.64 8.78 19.89
N GLN A 83 11.07 9.95 20.19
CA GLN A 83 10.84 11.00 19.20
C GLN A 83 12.16 11.46 18.54
N GLY A 84 12.21 11.42 17.22
CA GLY A 84 13.35 11.89 16.42
C GLY A 84 14.57 10.96 16.40
N ARG A 85 14.45 9.72 16.89
CA ARG A 85 15.48 8.69 16.68
C ARG A 85 15.25 7.98 15.35
N ASP A 86 16.31 7.77 14.59
CA ASP A 86 16.24 7.01 13.35
C ASP A 86 15.68 5.61 13.58
N GLY A 87 14.58 5.27 12.90
CA GLY A 87 13.89 3.98 13.00
C GLY A 87 12.89 3.84 14.15
N ALA A 88 12.64 4.88 14.93
CA ALA A 88 11.65 4.83 16.02
C ALA A 88 10.20 4.72 15.52
N ASP A 89 9.87 5.41 14.43
CA ASP A 89 8.53 5.34 13.84
C ASP A 89 8.26 3.94 13.29
N VAL A 90 9.27 3.32 12.66
CA VAL A 90 9.20 1.91 12.20
C VAL A 90 8.99 0.96 13.37
N TYR A 91 9.67 1.17 14.50
CA TYR A 91 9.44 0.38 15.72
C TYR A 91 7.99 0.52 16.22
N CYS A 92 7.44 1.73 16.22
CA CYS A 92 6.06 1.96 16.61
C CYS A 92 5.08 1.30 15.64
N GLN A 93 5.30 1.42 14.33
CA GLN A 93 4.51 0.73 13.31
C GLN A 93 4.54 -0.80 13.54
N ASP A 94 5.71 -1.40 13.78
CA ASP A 94 5.85 -2.85 14.00
C ASP A 94 5.20 -3.36 15.29
N GLN A 95 5.18 -2.56 16.37
CA GLN A 95 4.60 -3.00 17.66
C GLN A 95 3.10 -2.68 17.78
N CYS A 96 2.65 -1.62 17.12
CA CYS A 96 1.29 -1.11 17.25
C CYS A 96 0.34 -1.61 16.16
N ILE A 97 0.84 -1.86 14.94
CA ILE A 97 0.02 -2.33 13.80
C ILE A 97 -0.16 -3.86 13.82
N VAL A 98 0.44 -4.54 14.81
CA VAL A 98 0.32 -5.99 15.03
C VAL A 98 -0.81 -6.31 16.01
N TYR A 99 -1.44 -7.47 15.85
CA TYR A 99 -2.41 -7.99 16.81
C TYR A 99 -1.95 -9.29 17.48
N PRO A 100 -2.19 -9.46 18.79
CA PRO A 100 -2.64 -8.43 19.75
C PRO A 100 -1.58 -7.32 19.89
N SER A 101 -2.01 -6.06 19.94
CA SER A 101 -1.10 -4.92 19.91
C SER A 101 -0.25 -4.85 21.19
N LYS A 102 1.04 -4.60 21.01
CA LYS A 102 2.01 -4.42 22.11
C LYS A 102 2.51 -2.98 22.13
N CYS A 103 1.60 -2.05 21.84
CA CYS A 103 1.91 -0.64 21.64
C CYS A 103 2.18 0.05 22.99
N PRO A 104 3.39 0.59 23.22
CA PRO A 104 3.68 1.40 24.40
C PRO A 104 3.12 2.81 24.23
N ALA A 105 2.04 3.14 24.95
CA ALA A 105 1.35 4.44 24.84
C ALA A 105 2.18 5.65 25.33
N ASP A 106 3.26 5.42 26.07
CA ASP A 106 4.20 6.44 26.54
C ASP A 106 5.25 6.83 25.48
N ARG A 107 5.41 6.01 24.43
CA ARG A 107 6.49 6.13 23.45
C ARG A 107 6.03 6.09 21.99
N CYS A 108 4.81 5.63 21.74
CA CYS A 108 4.22 5.53 20.41
C CYS A 108 2.79 6.09 20.43
N SER A 109 2.44 6.85 19.39
CA SER A 109 1.11 7.43 19.19
C SER A 109 0.62 7.09 17.79
N CYS A 110 -0.57 6.52 17.68
CA CYS A 110 -1.15 6.09 16.41
C CYS A 110 -2.44 6.88 16.11
N HIS A 111 -2.61 7.32 14.86
CA HIS A 111 -3.67 8.23 14.40
C HIS A 111 -4.53 7.64 13.29
#